data_AF-A0A382EJ43-F1
#
_entry.id   AF-A0A382EJ43-F1
#
_cell.length_a   1.000
_cell.length_b   1.000
_cell.length_c   1.000
_cell.angle_alpha   90.00
_cell.angle_beta   90.00
_cell.angle_gamma   90.00
#
_symmetry.space_group_name_H-M   'P 1'
#
loop_
_entity.id
_entity.type
_entity.pdbx_description
1 polymer ?
#
loop_
_entity_poly.entity_id
_entity_poly.type
_entity_poly.pdbx_seq_one_letter_code
_entity_poly.pdbx_strand_id
1 'polypeptide(L)'
;MPSKEITYPYLKSSNIEKESKKLLSAFNNKTGQAVSAPIPVFDIIEYLGYDVDFRKDDIYEDQNLLGGTLIDKKVVEINENLSDHEGRMHFTAAHEVGHIVLHVPLYTKMHSKDLSQNKIISRKDCGFEGNKKNPEEWQADKFA
;
A
#
# COMPACT_ATOMS: atom_id res chain seq x y z
N MET A 1 -8.29 1.53 24.78
CA MET A 1 -7.30 2.63 24.61
C MET A 1 -7.69 3.38 23.35
N PRO A 2 -7.89 4.70 23.35
CA PRO A 2 -8.19 5.41 22.11
C PRO A 2 -6.97 5.29 21.19
N SER A 3 -7.18 4.73 20.00
CA SER A 3 -6.19 4.74 18.92
C SER A 3 -5.77 6.19 18.70
N LYS A 4 -4.51 6.51 18.97
CA LYS A 4 -3.96 7.81 18.55
C LYS A 4 -4.08 7.85 17.02
N GLU A 5 -5.03 8.65 16.52
CA GLU A 5 -5.19 8.88 15.08
C GLU A 5 -3.86 9.44 14.55
N ILE A 6 -3.27 8.72 13.61
CA ILE A 6 -2.02 9.13 12.97
C ILE A 6 -2.39 10.19 11.95
N THR A 7 -1.90 11.41 12.14
CA THR A 7 -2.08 12.48 11.15
C THR A 7 -0.98 12.37 10.10
N TYR A 8 -1.36 12.01 8.87
CA TYR A 8 -0.45 12.04 7.73
C TYR A 8 -0.40 13.43 7.10
N PRO A 9 0.79 14.02 6.90
CA PRO A 9 0.91 15.31 6.23
C PRO A 9 0.58 15.16 4.76
N TYR A 10 -0.01 16.20 4.17
CA TYR A 10 -0.26 16.24 2.73
C TYR A 10 1.05 16.38 1.95
N LEU A 11 1.31 15.43 1.06
CA LEU A 11 2.46 15.40 0.16
C LEU A 11 2.08 16.00 -1.18
N LYS A 12 2.99 16.80 -1.76
CA LYS A 12 2.82 17.30 -3.13
C LYS A 12 2.88 16.12 -4.11
N SER A 13 2.07 16.16 -5.16
CA SER A 13 2.09 15.14 -6.23
C SER A 13 3.48 14.93 -6.83
N SER A 14 4.28 15.99 -6.98
CA SER A 14 5.67 15.90 -7.44
C SER A 14 6.57 15.09 -6.52
N ASN A 15 6.32 15.10 -5.21
CA ASN A 15 7.09 14.35 -4.23
C ASN A 15 6.68 12.87 -4.26
N ILE A 16 5.39 12.60 -4.39
CA ILE A 16 4.86 11.23 -4.53
C ILE A 16 5.45 10.56 -5.78
N GLU A 17 5.41 11.26 -6.92
CA GLU A 17 5.99 10.79 -8.19
C GLU A 17 7.52 10.59 -8.08
N LYS A 18 8.20 11.44 -7.31
CA LYS A 18 9.64 11.27 -7.08
C LYS A 18 9.94 10.00 -6.30
N GLU A 19 9.17 9.70 -5.25
CA GLU A 19 9.37 8.48 -4.46
C GLU A 19 9.01 7.21 -5.25
N SER A 20 7.98 7.24 -6.11
CA SER A 20 7.67 6.10 -6.98
C SER A 20 8.79 5.84 -7.98
N LYS A 21 9.29 6.86 -8.69
CA LYS A 21 10.45 6.71 -9.61
C LYS A 21 11.71 6.23 -8.90
N LYS A 22 11.94 6.71 -7.67
CA LYS A 22 13.07 6.30 -6.84
C LYS A 22 12.97 4.82 -6.45
N LEU A 23 11.77 4.34 -6.08
CA LEU A 23 11.53 2.92 -5.81
C LEU A 23 11.83 2.07 -7.04
N LEU A 24 11.26 2.43 -8.20
CA LEU A 24 11.45 1.70 -9.45
C LEU A 24 12.93 1.63 -9.85
N SER A 25 13.66 2.74 -9.72
CA SER A 25 15.10 2.75 -9.98
C SER A 25 15.88 1.90 -8.99
N ALA A 26 15.55 1.96 -7.69
CA ALA A 26 16.21 1.16 -6.67
C ALA A 26 15.97 -0.35 -6.87
N PHE A 27 14.74 -0.73 -7.20
CA PHE A 27 14.38 -2.11 -7.54
C PHE A 27 15.20 -2.62 -8.73
N ASN A 28 15.16 -1.90 -9.87
CA ASN A 28 15.92 -2.26 -11.07
C ASN A 28 17.42 -2.43 -10.77
N ASN A 29 18.02 -1.45 -10.07
CA ASN A 29 19.44 -1.49 -9.73
C ASN A 29 19.81 -2.68 -8.83
N LYS A 30 18.89 -3.15 -7.98
CA LYS A 30 19.15 -4.24 -7.04
C LYS A 30 18.90 -5.62 -7.63
N THR A 31 17.83 -5.78 -8.42
CA THR A 31 17.39 -7.07 -8.96
C THR A 31 17.91 -7.33 -10.37
N GLY A 32 18.31 -6.28 -11.08
CA GLY A 32 18.63 -6.34 -12.51
C GLY A 32 17.40 -6.53 -13.40
N GLN A 33 16.19 -6.55 -12.82
CA GLN A 33 14.96 -6.63 -13.59
C GLN A 33 14.62 -5.28 -14.23
N ALA A 34 14.30 -5.31 -15.52
CA ALA A 34 13.83 -4.13 -16.23
C ALA A 34 12.46 -3.71 -15.68
N VAL A 35 12.35 -2.45 -15.24
CA VAL A 35 11.06 -1.86 -14.90
C VAL A 35 10.45 -1.30 -16.18
N SER A 36 9.67 -2.13 -16.86
CA SER A 36 8.80 -1.76 -17.98
C SER A 36 7.39 -2.27 -17.72
N ALA A 37 6.38 -1.71 -18.37
CA ALA A 37 5.04 -2.27 -18.29
C ALA A 37 5.01 -3.71 -18.85
N PRO A 38 4.33 -4.66 -18.19
CA PRO A 38 3.65 -4.52 -16.89
C PRO A 38 4.64 -4.41 -15.71
N ILE A 39 4.38 -3.48 -14.79
CA ILE A 39 5.24 -3.26 -13.62
C ILE A 39 5.14 -4.49 -12.69
N PRO A 40 6.26 -5.11 -12.27
CA PRO A 40 6.25 -6.30 -11.42
C PRO A 40 5.96 -5.93 -9.97
N VAL A 41 4.72 -5.53 -9.68
CA VAL A 41 4.34 -4.97 -8.37
C VAL A 41 4.49 -5.96 -7.23
N PHE A 42 4.23 -7.25 -7.45
CA PHE A 42 4.41 -8.29 -6.44
C PHE A 42 5.89 -8.48 -6.09
N ASP A 43 6.78 -8.57 -7.09
CA ASP A 43 8.23 -8.60 -6.86
C ASP A 43 8.73 -7.34 -6.13
N ILE A 44 8.10 -6.19 -6.38
CA ILE A 44 8.41 -4.95 -5.65
C ILE A 44 7.99 -5.05 -4.17
N ILE A 45 6.84 -5.66 -3.87
CA ILE A 45 6.41 -5.92 -2.49
C ILE A 45 7.42 -6.83 -1.77
N GLU A 46 7.84 -7.93 -2.42
CA GLU A 46 8.85 -8.84 -1.90
C GLU A 46 10.21 -8.15 -1.71
N TYR A 47 10.62 -7.31 -2.66
CA TYR A 47 11.84 -6.50 -2.56
C TYR A 47 11.81 -5.54 -1.36
N LEU A 48 10.64 -5.02 -1.00
CA LEU A 48 10.45 -4.18 0.19
C LEU A 48 10.43 -5.00 1.49
N GLY A 49 10.56 -6.33 1.41
CA GLY A 49 10.59 -7.26 2.53
C GLY A 49 9.21 -7.56 3.10
N TYR A 50 8.19 -7.57 2.24
CA TYR A 50 6.83 -7.98 2.56
C TYR A 50 6.44 -9.19 1.72
N ASP A 51 5.66 -10.10 2.30
CA ASP A 51 5.01 -11.17 1.54
C ASP A 51 3.66 -10.70 1.00
N VAL A 52 3.16 -11.36 -0.05
CA VAL A 52 1.82 -11.11 -0.60
C VAL A 52 0.90 -12.27 -0.21
N ASP A 53 -0.26 -11.97 0.35
CA ASP A 53 -1.29 -12.94 0.74
C ASP A 53 -2.61 -12.62 0.05
N PHE A 54 -3.11 -13.54 -0.77
CA PHE A 54 -4.40 -13.41 -1.43
C PHE A 54 -5.50 -14.02 -0.56
N ARG A 55 -6.42 -13.17 -0.11
CA ARG A 55 -7.41 -13.53 0.91
C ARG A 55 -8.82 -13.27 0.40
N LYS A 56 -9.74 -14.16 0.75
CA LYS A 56 -11.18 -14.03 0.48
C LYS A 56 -12.05 -14.28 1.71
N ASP A 57 -11.43 -14.53 2.86
CA ASP A 57 -12.03 -14.88 4.13
C ASP A 57 -12.09 -13.67 5.08
N ASP A 58 -12.79 -13.85 6.20
CA ASP A 58 -12.95 -12.88 7.27
C ASP A 58 -13.46 -11.51 6.76
N ILE A 59 -12.63 -10.47 6.91
CA ILE A 59 -12.98 -9.10 6.56
C ILE A 59 -13.06 -8.90 5.04
N TYR A 60 -12.42 -9.77 4.24
CA TYR A 60 -12.40 -9.67 2.78
C TYR A 60 -13.63 -10.28 2.10
N GLU A 61 -14.55 -10.87 2.88
CA GLU A 61 -15.93 -11.11 2.45
C GLU A 61 -16.65 -9.80 2.09
N ASP A 62 -16.30 -8.70 2.77
CA ASP A 62 -16.75 -7.36 2.39
C ASP A 62 -15.99 -6.90 1.14
N GLN A 63 -16.70 -6.85 0.01
CA GLN A 63 -16.17 -6.39 -1.26
C GLN A 63 -15.69 -4.94 -1.25
N ASN A 64 -15.98 -4.16 -0.21
CA ASN A 64 -15.45 -2.81 -0.05
C ASN A 64 -14.01 -2.77 0.46
N LEU A 65 -13.49 -3.87 1.02
CA LEU A 65 -12.08 -3.99 1.41
C LEU A 65 -11.29 -4.59 0.24
N LEU A 66 -10.36 -3.81 -0.30
CA LEU A 66 -9.59 -4.22 -1.48
C LEU A 66 -8.25 -4.84 -1.12
N GLY A 67 -7.60 -4.29 -0.11
CA GLY A 67 -6.27 -4.69 0.32
C GLY A 67 -5.96 -4.20 1.73
N GLY A 68 -4.83 -4.63 2.26
CA GLY A 68 -4.32 -4.13 3.53
C GLY A 68 -2.83 -4.40 3.70
N THR A 69 -2.17 -3.47 4.38
CA THR A 69 -0.76 -3.59 4.75
C THR A 69 -0.66 -3.94 6.23
N LEU A 70 -0.31 -5.19 6.53
CA LEU A 70 0.03 -5.68 7.88
C LEU A 70 1.50 -5.37 8.17
N ILE A 71 1.74 -4.25 8.83
CA ILE A 71 3.10 -3.69 9.03
C ILE A 71 3.95 -4.62 9.91
N ASP A 72 3.33 -5.20 10.94
CA ASP A 72 3.95 -6.05 11.94
C ASP A 72 4.31 -7.43 11.40
N LYS A 73 3.40 -8.02 10.62
CA LYS A 73 3.58 -9.32 9.98
C LYS A 73 4.42 -9.25 8.71
N LYS A 74 4.67 -8.06 8.17
CA LYS A 74 5.30 -7.86 6.87
C LYS A 74 4.52 -8.58 5.76
N VAL A 75 3.21 -8.39 5.75
CA VAL A 75 2.31 -8.99 4.75
C VAL A 75 1.46 -7.90 4.10
N VAL A 76 1.33 -7.98 2.78
CA VAL A 76 0.32 -7.26 2.00
C VAL A 76 -0.80 -8.23 1.67
N GLU A 77 -1.98 -7.99 2.22
CA GLU A 77 -3.19 -8.75 1.92
C GLU A 77 -3.91 -8.12 0.74
N ILE A 78 -4.33 -8.94 -0.24
CA ILE A 78 -5.10 -8.51 -1.41
C ILE A 78 -6.37 -9.34 -1.47
N ASN A 79 -7.51 -8.69 -1.69
CA ASN A 79 -8.77 -9.38 -1.85
C ASN A 79 -8.76 -10.24 -3.14
N GLU A 80 -8.80 -11.56 -2.99
CA GLU A 80 -8.74 -12.52 -4.08
C GLU A 80 -9.95 -12.38 -5.04
N ASN A 81 -11.07 -11.81 -4.58
CA ASN A 81 -12.21 -11.50 -5.46
C ASN A 81 -11.86 -10.47 -6.57
N LEU A 82 -10.65 -9.88 -6.53
CA LEU A 82 -10.12 -9.00 -7.57
C LEU A 82 -9.34 -9.76 -8.66
N SER A 83 -9.10 -11.07 -8.53
CA SER A 83 -8.27 -11.85 -9.46
C SER A 83 -8.80 -11.81 -10.90
N ASP A 84 -10.12 -11.74 -11.06
CA ASP A 84 -10.79 -11.66 -12.37
C ASP A 84 -10.63 -10.27 -13.04
N HIS A 85 -10.05 -9.30 -12.31
CA HIS A 85 -9.78 -7.94 -12.75
C HIS A 85 -8.31 -7.59 -12.54
N GLU A 86 -7.44 -8.16 -13.37
CA GLU A 86 -5.98 -8.02 -13.29
C GLU A 86 -5.51 -6.58 -13.05
N GLY A 87 -6.04 -5.60 -13.79
CA GLY A 87 -5.67 -4.19 -13.62
C GLY A 87 -6.06 -3.61 -12.26
N ARG A 88 -7.20 -4.02 -11.70
CA ARG A 88 -7.65 -3.59 -10.37
C ARG A 88 -6.79 -4.23 -9.28
N MET A 89 -6.47 -5.52 -9.43
CA MET A 89 -5.56 -6.23 -8.53
C MET A 89 -4.17 -5.57 -8.49
N HIS A 90 -3.58 -5.29 -9.65
CA HIS A 90 -2.26 -4.63 -9.71
C HIS A 90 -2.30 -3.21 -9.17
N PHE A 91 -3.38 -2.46 -9.41
CA PHE A 91 -3.57 -1.13 -8.81
C PHE A 91 -3.66 -1.20 -7.29
N THR A 92 -4.45 -2.14 -6.75
CA THR A 92 -4.54 -2.35 -5.29
C THR A 92 -3.18 -2.72 -4.71
N ALA A 93 -2.43 -3.63 -5.33
CA ALA A 93 -1.08 -3.96 -4.89
C ALA A 93 -0.15 -2.73 -4.89
N ALA A 94 -0.21 -1.91 -5.95
CA ALA A 94 0.60 -0.69 -6.05
C ALA A 94 0.18 0.38 -5.03
N HIS A 95 -1.10 0.46 -4.70
CA HIS A 95 -1.64 1.31 -3.64
C HIS A 95 -1.07 0.89 -2.27
N GLU A 96 -1.05 -0.41 -1.95
CA GLU A 96 -0.42 -0.91 -0.71
C GLU A 96 1.08 -0.62 -0.67
N VAL A 97 1.79 -0.73 -1.80
CA VAL A 97 3.19 -0.28 -1.92
C VAL A 97 3.31 1.21 -1.59
N GLY A 98 2.36 2.04 -2.02
CA GLY A 98 2.26 3.45 -1.63
C GLY A 98 2.20 3.63 -0.11
N HIS A 99 1.41 2.83 0.60
CA HIS A 99 1.40 2.83 2.07
C HIS A 99 2.73 2.42 2.68
N ILE A 100 3.36 1.38 2.15
CA ILE A 100 4.68 0.92 2.63
C ILE A 100 5.73 2.02 2.47
N VAL A 101 5.78 2.68 1.32
CA VAL A 101 6.84 3.66 1.02
C VAL A 101 6.60 4.99 1.71
N LEU A 102 5.36 5.49 1.69
CA LEU A 102 5.05 6.85 2.14
C LEU A 102 4.67 6.91 3.62
N HIS A 103 4.01 5.87 4.14
CA HIS A 103 3.31 5.95 5.43
C HIS A 103 3.94 5.09 6.54
N VAL A 104 4.46 3.89 6.23
CA VAL A 104 5.13 3.03 7.22
C VAL A 104 6.33 3.70 7.91
N PRO A 105 7.19 4.50 7.23
CA PRO A 105 8.28 5.20 7.91
C PRO A 105 7.81 6.23 8.93
N LEU A 106 6.69 6.92 8.67
CA LEU A 106 6.09 7.87 9.60
C LEU A 106 5.48 7.14 10.79
N TYR A 107 4.75 6.06 10.51
CA TYR A 107 4.17 5.18 11.51
C TYR A 107 5.25 4.67 12.49
N THR A 108 6.34 4.12 11.95
CA THR A 108 7.44 3.54 12.74
C THR A 108 8.13 4.58 13.62
N LYS A 109 8.29 5.81 13.14
CA LYS A 109 8.86 6.90 13.94
C LYS A 109 7.98 7.28 15.13
N MET A 110 6.65 7.27 14.94
CA MET A 110 5.70 7.69 15.97
C MET A 110 5.40 6.60 17.02
N HIS A 111 5.50 5.31 16.64
CA HIS A 111 5.10 4.17 17.47
C HIS A 111 6.27 3.30 17.94
N SER A 112 7.36 3.92 18.37
CA SER A 112 8.71 3.34 18.53
C SER A 112 8.87 2.03 19.35
N LYS A 113 7.82 1.43 19.94
CA LYS A 113 7.91 0.23 20.80
C LYS A 113 6.73 -0.75 20.79
N ASP A 114 5.60 -0.47 20.13
CA ASP A 114 4.48 -1.42 20.09
C ASP A 114 4.02 -1.63 18.64
N LEU A 115 4.40 -2.78 18.09
CA LEU A 115 4.02 -3.20 16.74
C LEU A 115 2.78 -4.10 16.73
N SER A 116 2.30 -4.54 17.90
CA SER A 116 1.22 -5.52 17.95
C SER A 116 -0.09 -4.86 17.51
N GLN A 117 -0.64 -5.34 16.38
CA GLN A 117 -1.89 -4.86 15.73
C GLN A 117 -1.77 -3.72 14.70
N ASN A 118 -0.59 -3.48 14.14
CA ASN A 118 -0.39 -2.40 13.18
C ASN A 118 -0.77 -2.77 11.76
N LYS A 119 -1.96 -2.34 11.34
CA LYS A 119 -2.45 -2.52 9.97
C LYS A 119 -2.97 -1.22 9.37
N ILE A 120 -2.73 -1.05 8.07
CA ILE A 120 -3.42 -0.09 7.22
C ILE A 120 -4.40 -0.89 6.37
N ILE A 121 -5.67 -0.50 6.35
CA ILE A 121 -6.71 -1.19 5.58
C ILE A 121 -7.25 -0.23 4.54
N SER A 122 -7.17 -0.65 3.28
CA SER A 122 -7.62 0.15 2.14
C SER A 122 -9.03 -0.24 1.71
N ARG A 123 -9.86 0.78 1.48
CA ARG A 123 -11.29 0.62 1.17
C ARG A 123 -11.66 1.28 -0.15
N LYS A 124 -12.61 0.70 -0.89
CA LYS A 124 -13.14 1.24 -2.16
C LYS A 124 -13.56 2.71 -2.05
N ASP A 125 -14.29 3.06 -1.00
CA ASP A 125 -14.95 4.36 -0.85
C ASP A 125 -14.02 5.45 -0.26
N CYS A 126 -12.78 5.09 0.08
CA CYS A 126 -11.78 6.04 0.59
C CYS A 126 -10.87 6.59 -0.53
N GLY A 127 -10.98 6.05 -1.75
CA GLY A 127 -10.19 6.41 -2.93
C GLY A 127 -10.81 7.50 -3.82
N PHE A 128 -10.65 7.38 -5.14
CA PHE A 128 -10.92 8.47 -6.10
C PHE A 128 -12.36 9.04 -6.14
N GLU A 129 -13.36 8.37 -5.55
CA GLU A 129 -14.76 8.80 -5.53
C GLU A 129 -15.22 9.16 -4.10
N GLY A 130 -15.53 10.44 -3.85
CA GLY A 130 -16.33 10.84 -2.68
C GLY A 130 -15.66 11.78 -1.66
N ASN A 131 -16.48 12.68 -1.11
CA ASN A 131 -16.11 13.79 -0.23
C ASN A 131 -15.59 13.33 1.14
N LYS A 132 -14.27 13.20 1.27
CA LYS A 132 -13.38 13.46 2.43
C LYS A 132 -12.21 12.49 2.35
N LYS A 133 -11.17 12.84 1.57
CA LYS A 133 -9.99 12.01 1.42
C LYS A 133 -9.09 12.17 2.64
N ASN A 134 -8.97 11.10 3.41
CA ASN A 134 -7.83 10.86 4.25
C ASN A 134 -6.55 11.03 3.42
N PRO A 135 -5.60 11.92 3.80
CA PRO A 135 -4.42 12.22 2.99
C PRO A 135 -3.63 10.97 2.59
N GLU A 136 -3.58 9.97 3.46
CA GLU A 136 -2.87 8.71 3.24
C GLU A 136 -3.44 7.90 2.07
N GLU A 137 -4.77 7.75 1.98
CA GLU A 137 -5.41 6.98 0.91
C GLU A 137 -5.24 7.68 -0.45
N TRP A 138 -5.40 9.01 -0.47
CA TRP A 138 -5.16 9.79 -1.69
C TRP A 138 -3.70 9.71 -2.15
N GLN A 139 -2.76 9.72 -1.20
CA GLN A 139 -1.33 9.63 -1.50
C GLN A 139 -0.95 8.26 -2.04
N ALA A 140 -1.52 7.19 -1.48
CA ALA A 140 -1.35 5.82 -1.96
C ALA A 140 -1.95 5.64 -3.36
N ASP A 141 -3.17 6.14 -3.60
CA ASP A 141 -3.79 6.18 -4.93
C ASP A 141 -2.95 6.94 -5.96
N LYS A 142 -2.30 8.03 -5.54
CA LYS A 142 -1.47 8.85 -6.44
C LYS A 142 -0.08 8.23 -6.69
N PHE A 143 0.36 7.34 -5.80
CA PHE A 143 1.60 6.61 -5.92
C PHE A 143 1.48 5.47 -6.93
N ALA A 144 0.34 4.77 -6.92
CA ALA A 144 -0.04 3.73 -7.87
C ALA A 144 -0.25 4.29 -9.29
#